data_AF-A0A8K0TWM7-F1
#
_entry.id   AF-A0A8K0TWM7-F1
#
_cell.length_a   1.000
_cell.length_b   1.000
_cell.length_c   1.000
_cell.angle_alpha   90.00
_cell.angle_beta   90.00
_cell.angle_gamma   90.00
#
_symmetry.space_group_name_H-M   'P 1'
#
loop_
_entity.id
_entity.type
_entity.pdbx_description
1 polymer ?
#
loop_
_entity_poly.entity_id
_entity_poly.type
_entity_poly.pdbx_seq_one_letter_code
_entity_poly.pdbx_strand_id
1 'polypeptide(L)' 'YDLATRAQVLALKAFGVPNLDIEGHTGVPSQAVRRVFDQALARGFNPTLQPCRILNSHLVERPRLRR' A
#
# COMPACT_ATOMS: atom_id res chain seq x y z
N TYR A 1 -10.19 -1.78 -2.22
CA TYR A 1 -9.35 -0.94 -3.09
C TYR A 1 -8.74 -1.83 -4.14
N ASP A 2 -8.93 -1.45 -5.38
CA ASP A 2 -8.28 -2.01 -6.56
C ASP A 2 -6.76 -1.82 -6.49
N LEU A 3 -6.05 -2.44 -7.43
CA LEU A 3 -4.59 -2.42 -7.44
C LEU A 3 -4.03 -1.01 -7.63
N ALA A 4 -4.68 -0.15 -8.44
CA ALA A 4 -4.18 1.19 -8.71
C ALA A 4 -4.24 2.07 -7.46
N THR A 5 -5.38 2.09 -6.74
CA THR A 5 -5.48 2.85 -5.49
C THR A 5 -4.50 2.34 -4.43
N ARG A 6 -4.28 1.03 -4.33
CA ARG A 6 -3.26 0.49 -3.40
C ARG A 6 -1.84 0.89 -3.80
N ALA A 7 -1.54 0.92 -5.09
CA ALA A 7 -0.24 1.37 -5.59
C ALA A 7 0.01 2.85 -5.24
N GLN A 8 -1.01 3.69 -5.42
CA GLN A 8 -0.96 5.11 -5.06
C GLN A 8 -0.72 5.30 -3.56
N VAL A 9 -1.47 4.59 -2.71
CA VAL A 9 -1.27 4.59 -1.24
C VAL A 9 0.16 4.18 -0.88
N LEU A 10 0.66 3.09 -1.48
CA LEU A 10 1.99 2.57 -1.19
C LEU A 10 3.09 3.55 -1.62
N ALA A 11 2.94 4.19 -2.78
CA ALA A 11 3.86 5.21 -3.28
C ALA A 11 3.92 6.42 -2.35
N LEU A 12 2.76 7.03 -2.05
CA LEU A 12 2.69 8.19 -1.15
C LEU A 12 3.30 7.87 0.22
N LYS A 13 2.99 6.69 0.76
CA LYS A 13 3.54 6.26 2.05
C LYS A 13 5.06 6.06 2.01
N ALA A 14 5.58 5.45 0.94
CA ALA A 14 7.02 5.25 0.76
C ALA A 14 7.78 6.58 0.62
N PHE A 15 7.13 7.63 0.09
CA PHE A 15 7.68 8.99 0.01
C PHE A 15 7.48 9.82 1.29
N GLY A 16 6.98 9.23 2.37
CA GLY A 16 6.89 9.87 3.69
C GLY A 16 5.63 10.72 3.90
N VAL A 17 4.63 10.63 3.02
CA VAL A 17 3.37 11.35 3.19
C VAL A 17 2.62 10.83 4.43
N PRO A 18 2.10 11.72 5.31
CA PRO A 18 1.31 11.33 6.47
C PRO A 18 0.04 10.56 6.10
N ASN A 19 -0.41 9.65 6.96
CA ASN A 19 -1.60 8.83 6.68
C ASN A 19 -2.88 9.65 6.50
N LEU A 20 -3.03 10.72 7.28
CA LEU A 20 -4.18 11.63 7.19
C LEU A 20 -4.24 12.31 5.82
N ASP A 21 -3.09 12.72 5.29
CA ASP A 21 -3.02 13.33 3.96
C ASP A 21 -3.29 12.30 2.86
N ILE A 22 -2.75 11.08 3.00
CA ILE A 22 -3.05 9.96 2.08
C ILE A 22 -4.55 9.66 2.06
N GLU A 23 -5.21 9.68 3.22
CA GLU A 23 -6.66 9.51 3.34
C GLU A 23 -7.41 10.63 2.60
N GLY A 24 -7.00 11.89 2.78
CA GLY A 24 -7.56 13.02 2.04
C GLY A 24 -7.38 12.90 0.51
N HIS A 25 -6.25 12.38 0.04
CA HIS A 25 -5.96 12.24 -1.39
C HIS A 25 -6.63 11.03 -2.06
N THR A 26 -6.83 9.94 -1.32
CA THR A 26 -7.22 8.64 -1.90
C THR A 26 -8.58 8.15 -1.44
N GLY A 27 -9.16 8.75 -0.38
CA GLY A 27 -10.35 8.24 0.30
C GLY A 27 -10.12 6.92 1.05
N VAL A 28 -8.87 6.44 1.16
CA VAL A 28 -8.53 5.24 1.91
C VAL A 28 -8.30 5.61 3.38
N PRO A 29 -9.07 5.08 4.34
CA PRO A 29 -8.91 5.40 5.75
C PRO A 29 -7.49 5.13 6.24
N SER A 30 -6.98 5.97 7.13
CA SER A 30 -5.62 5.89 7.68
C SER A 30 -5.25 4.51 8.24
N GLN A 31 -6.22 3.80 8.83
CA GLN A 31 -6.02 2.42 9.31
C GLN A 31 -5.79 1.43 8.14
N ALA A 32 -6.54 1.61 7.05
CA ALA A 32 -6.38 0.81 5.84
C ALA A 32 -5.07 1.14 5.11
N VAL A 33 -4.63 2.40 5.10
CA VAL A 33 -3.30 2.81 4.61
C VAL A 33 -2.19 2.02 5.32
N ARG A 34 -2.22 2.02 6.66
CA ARG A 34 -1.25 1.25 7.47
C ARG A 34 -1.28 -0.24 7.12
N ARG A 35 -2.46 -0.84 7.04
CA ARG A 35 -2.63 -2.26 6.69
C ARG A 35 -2.08 -2.59 5.30
N VAL A 36 -2.33 -1.75 4.29
CA VAL A 36 -1.81 -1.96 2.93
C VAL A 36 -0.28 -1.92 2.93
N PHE A 37 0.31 -0.96 3.64
CA PHE A 37 1.76 -0.84 3.76
C PHE A 37 2.39 -2.05 4.45
N ASP A 38 1.86 -2.46 5.61
CA ASP A 38 2.34 -3.62 6.37
C ASP A 38 2.25 -4.92 5.53
N GLN A 39 1.17 -5.10 4.78
CA GLN A 39 1.01 -6.24 3.88
C GLN A 39 2.00 -6.24 2.73
N ALA A 40 2.31 -5.07 2.17
CA ALA A 40 3.30 -4.96 1.10
C ALA A 40 4.71 -5.30 1.63
N LEU A 41 5.08 -4.80 2.80
CA LEU A 41 6.35 -5.15 3.47
C LEU A 41 6.46 -6.67 3.68
N ALA A 42 5.40 -7.30 4.18
CA ALA A 42 5.34 -8.75 4.36
C ALA A 42 5.47 -9.56 3.05
N ARG A 43 5.22 -8.92 1.90
CA ARG A 43 5.33 -9.50 0.55
C ARG A 43 6.65 -9.14 -0.14
N GLY A 44 7.61 -8.55 0.58
CA GLY A 44 8.94 -8.23 0.06
C GLY A 44 9.07 -6.83 -0.56
N PHE A 45 8.07 -5.96 -0.43
CA PHE A 45 8.26 -4.55 -0.76
C PHE A 45 9.30 -3.94 0.19
N ASN A 46 10.28 -3.24 -0.35
CA ASN A 46 11.27 -2.51 0.44
C ASN A 46 11.31 -1.03 0.03
N PRO A 47 10.80 -0.10 0.85
CA PRO A 47 10.76 1.33 0.55
C PRO A 47 12.13 2.01 0.61
N THR A 48 13.16 1.36 1.17
CA THR A 48 14.51 1.94 1.27
C THR A 48 15.36 1.70 0.02
N LEU A 49 14.96 0.79 -0.86
CA LEU A 49 15.68 0.50 -2.10
C LEU A 49 15.36 1.53 -3.17
N GLN A 50 16.39 1.93 -3.92
CA GLN A 50 16.24 2.79 -5.09
C GLN A 50 16.58 2.02 -6.36
N PRO A 51 15.76 2.12 -7.43
CA PRO A 51 14.50 2.85 -7.48
C PRO A 51 13.39 2.16 -6.67
N CYS A 52 12.52 2.95 -6.02
CA CYS A 52 11.35 2.43 -5.30
C CYS A 52 10.34 1.84 -6.31
N ARG A 53 10.44 0.52 -6.56
CA ARG A 53 9.59 -0.21 -7.49
C ARG A 53 8.42 -0.87 -6.77
N ILE A 54 7.21 -0.52 -7.19
CA ILE A 54 5.97 -1.13 -6.73
C ILE A 54 5.50 -2.13 -7.78
N LEU A 55 5.31 -3.39 -7.36
CA LEU A 55 4.87 -4.48 -8.22
C LEU A 55 3.48 -4.95 -7.80
N ASN A 56 2.73 -5.53 -8.73
CA ASN A 56 1.42 -6.13 -8.44
C ASN A 56 1.51 -7.18 -7.32
N SER A 57 2.60 -7.96 -7.27
CA SER A 57 2.85 -8.95 -6.22
C SER A 57 2.85 -8.38 -4.81
N HIS A 58 3.19 -7.10 -4.62
CA HIS A 58 3.15 -6.44 -3.31
C HIS A 58 1.71 -6.12 -2.89
N LEU A 59 0.79 -5.97 -3.85
CA LEU A 59 -0.55 -5.40 -3.63
C LEU A 59 -1.69 -6.43 -3.71
N VAL A 60 -1.47 -7.55 -4.41
CA VAL A 60 -2.45 -8.63 -4.58
C VAL A 60 -2.74 -9.27 -3.22
N GLU A 61 -3.98 -9.16 -2.75
CA GLU A 61 -4.44 -9.95 -1.63
C GLU A 61 -4.63 -11.40 -2.06
N ARG A 62 -4.21 -12.35 -1.22
CA ARG A 62 -4.62 -13.75 -1.40
C ARG A 62 -6.16 -13.78 -1.33
N PRO A 63 -6.83 -14.56 -2.20
CA PRO A 63 -8.26 -14.76 -2.08
C PRO A 63 -8.57 -15.18 -0.65
N ARG A 64 -9.43 -14.42 0.04
CA ARG A 64 -9.96 -14.88 1.32
C ARG A 64 -10.88 -16.04 0.97
N LEU A 65 -10.40 -17.27 1.16
CA LEU A 65 -11.28 -18.44 1.19
C LEU A 65 -12.33 -18.14 2.26
N ARG A 66 -13.55 -17.83 1.82
CA ARG A 66 -14.71 -17.81 2.70
C ARG A 66 -14.94 -19.27 3.10
N ARG A 67 -14.67 -19.60 4.36
CA ARG A 67 -15.24 -20.78 5.00
C ARG A 67 -16.66 -20.46 5.45
#